data_AF-A0A2N2Z1E0-F1
#
_entry.id   AF-A0A2N2Z1E0-F1
#
_cell.length_a   1.000
_cell.length_b   1.000
_cell.length_c   1.000
_cell.angle_alpha   90.00
_cell.angle_beta   90.00
_cell.angle_gamma   90.00
#
_symmetry.space_group_name_H-M   'P 1'
#
loop_
_entity.id
_entity.type
_entity.pdbx_description
1 polymer ?
#
loop_
_entity_poly.entity_id
_entity_poly.type
_entity_poly.pdbx_seq_one_letter_code
_entity_poly.pdbx_strand_id
1 'polypeptide(L)' 'LGLSIASSIIEDHKGLLKFESEADKGTTVIVELPLIAKKP' A
#
# COMPACT_ATOMS: atom_id res chain seq x y z
N LEU A 1 -14.64 -2.92 -3.80
CA LEU A 1 -14.51 -1.77 -4.72
C LEU A 1 -13.38 -0.83 -4.30
N GLY A 2 -13.47 -0.13 -3.16
CA GLY A 2 -12.41 0.80 -2.73
C GLY A 2 -11.03 0.14 -2.60
N LEU A 3 -10.96 -1.00 -1.90
CA LEU A 3 -9.71 -1.73 -1.71
C LEU A 3 -9.10 -2.27 -3.01
N SER A 4 -9.95 -2.80 -3.90
CA SER A 4 -9.49 -3.30 -5.19
C SER A 4 -8.95 -2.18 -6.08
N ILE A 5 -9.59 -1.01 -6.07
CA ILE A 5 -9.09 0.18 -6.78
C ILE A 5 -7.76 0.64 -6.18
N ALA A 6 -7.69 0.74 -4.85
CA ALA A 6 -6.46 1.13 -4.15
C ALA A 6 -5.30 0.15 -4.45
N SER A 7 -5.58 -1.16 -4.45
CA SER A 7 -4.61 -2.19 -4.81
C SER A 7 -4.09 -2.01 -6.23
N SER A 8 -4.97 -1.81 -7.22
CA SER A 8 -4.57 -1.58 -8.61
C SER A 8 -3.72 -0.32 -8.76
N ILE A 9 -4.12 0.79 -8.10
CA ILE A 9 -3.33 2.04 -8.12
C ILE A 9 -1.93 1.79 -7.57
N ILE A 10 -1.81 1.11 -6.42
CA ILE A 10 -0.51 0.86 -5.78
C ILE A 10 0.35 -0.05 -6.66
N GLU A 11 -0.23 -1.08 -7.25
CA GLU A 11 0.45 -2.01 -8.17
C GLU A 11 0.98 -1.29 -9.43
N ASP A 12 0.17 -0.41 -10.03
CA ASP A 12 0.58 0.41 -11.18
C ASP A 12 1.79 1.31 -10.86
N HIS A 13 1.91 1.76 -9.61
CA HIS A 13 3.07 2.52 -9.12
C HIS A 13 4.26 1.63 -8.69
N LYS A 14 4.20 0.31 -8.96
CA LYS A 14 5.17 -0.69 -8.52
C LYS A 14 5.35 -0.70 -7.00
N GLY A 15 4.30 -0.34 -6.29
CA GLY A 15 4.22 -0.38 -4.84
C GLY A 15 3.74 -1.72 -4.32
N LEU A 16 3.65 -1.81 -3.00
CA LEU A 16 3.14 -2.98 -2.28
C LEU A 16 2.11 -2.56 -1.24
N LEU A 17 1.06 -3.36 -1.09
CA LEU A 17 0.00 -3.19 -0.10
C LEU A 17 0.01 -4.37 0.88
N LYS A 18 0.14 -4.09 2.18
CA LYS A 18 0.18 -5.06 3.28
C LYS A 18 -0.91 -4.75 4.30
N PHE A 19 -1.38 -5.78 4.99
CA PHE A 19 -2.37 -5.67 6.05
C PHE A 19 -1.87 -6.40 7.29
N GLU A 20 -1.86 -5.70 8.41
CA GLU A 20 -1.63 -6.27 9.72
C GLU A 20 -2.90 -6.05 10.53
N SER A 21 -3.57 -7.12 10.94
CA SER A 21 -4.83 -7.04 11.67
C SER A 21 -4.71 -7.79 12.99
N GLU A 22 -5.19 -7.17 14.05
CA GLU A 22 -5.29 -7.78 15.37
C GLU A 22 -6.75 -7.72 15.83
N ALA A 23 -7.27 -8.89 16.23
CA ALA A 23 -8.62 -9.03 16.74
C ALA A 23 -8.84 -8.05 17.91
N ASP A 24 -9.99 -7.39 17.92
CA ASP A 24 -10.40 -6.43 18.95
C ASP A 24 -9.51 -5.18 19.11
N LYS A 25 -8.51 -4.97 18.24
CA LYS A 25 -7.69 -3.74 18.19
C LYS A 25 -7.80 -2.98 16.88
N GLY A 26 -7.98 -3.68 15.77
CA GLY A 26 -8.19 -3.10 14.45
C GLY A 26 -7.18 -3.57 13.40
N THR A 27 -7.11 -2.82 12.30
CA THR A 27 -6.29 -3.16 11.13
C THR A 27 -5.39 -2.00 10.75
N THR A 28 -4.10 -2.28 10.65
CA THR A 28 -3.08 -1.41 10.07
C THR A 28 -2.91 -1.76 8.60
N VAL A 29 -3.03 -0.75 7.73
CA VAL A 29 -2.79 -0.88 6.29
C VAL A 29 -1.47 -0.20 5.97
N ILE A 30 -0.55 -0.94 5.37
CA ILE A 30 0.81 -0.48 5.07
C ILE A 30 0.96 -0.39 3.55
N VAL A 31 1.38 0.77 3.06
CA VAL A 31 1.64 1.05 1.64
C VAL A 31 3.13 1.36 1.47
N GLU A 32 3.82 0.54 0.69
CA GLU A 32 5.23 0.74 0.35
C GLU A 32 5.32 1.21 -1.10
N LEU A 33 6.04 2.30 -1.36
CA LEU A 33 6.25 2.84 -2.71
C LEU A 33 7.75 2.95 -2.99
N PRO A 34 8.19 2.66 -4.24
CA PRO A 34 9.59 2.81 -4.61
C PRO A 34 9.99 4.28 -4.60
N LEU A 35 11.14 4.58 -4.00
CA LEU A 35 11.72 5.91 -4.08
C LEU A 35 12.33 6.13 -5.46
N ILE A 36 11.83 7.14 -6.17
CA ILE A 36 12.51 7.64 -7.37
C ILE A 36 13.64 8.54 -6.89
N ALA A 37 14.89 8.15 -7.16
CA ALA A 37 16.03 9.00 -6.89
C ALA A 37 15.84 10.32 -7.66
N LYS A 38 15.77 11.43 -6.91
CA LYS A 38 15.83 12.77 -7.52
C LYS A 38 17.21 12.85 -8.19
N LYS A 39 17.25 12.96 -9.52
CA LYS A 39 18.51 13.27 -10.20
C LYS A 39 19.04 14.60 -9.61
N PRO A 40 20.34 14.68 -9.30
CA PRO A 40 20.94 15.91 -8.79
C PRO A 40 20.79 17.07 -9.79
#